data_AF-A0A2U3LWE7-F1
#
_entry.id   AF-A0A2U3LWE7-F1
#
_cell.length_a   1.000
_cell.length_b   1.000
_cell.length_c   1.000
_cell.angle_alpha   90.00
_cell.angle_beta   90.00
_cell.angle_gamma   90.00
#
_symmetry.space_group_name_H-M   'P 1'
#
loop_
_entity.id
_entity.type
_entity.pdbx_description
1 polymer ?
#
loop_
_entity_poly.entity_id
_entity_poly.type
_entity_poly.pdbx_seq_one_letter_code
_entity_poly.pdbx_strand_id
1 'polypeptide(L)' 'MFVDEGFGTLDPESLDTAIGCLIDLQDSGRLVGIISHVPELKASIDARLEIEACKDGSRAQFYIL' A
#
# COMPACT_ATOMS: atom_id res chain seq x y z
N MET A 1 -3.51 10.71 -6.22
CA MET A 1 -4.40 9.59 -6.65
C MET A 1 -4.56 8.67 -5.46
N PHE A 2 -5.76 8.12 -5.24
CA PHE A 2 -6.00 7.12 -4.19
C PHE A 2 -6.49 5.83 -4.82
N VAL A 3 -5.97 4.71 -4.33
CA VAL A 3 -6.36 3.35 -4.74
C VAL A 3 -6.79 2.60 -3.50
N ASP A 4 -7.97 1.99 -3.55
CA ASP A 4 -8.57 1.27 -2.44
C ASP A 4 -8.76 -0.21 -2.79
N GLU A 5 -8.18 -1.09 -1.97
CA GLU A 5 -8.38 -2.55 -1.92
C GLU A 5 -8.58 -3.29 -3.27
N GLY A 6 -7.65 -3.09 -4.22
CA GLY A 6 -7.68 -3.77 -5.53
C GLY A 6 -6.67 -4.91 -5.72
N PHE A 7 -5.75 -5.11 -4.77
CA PHE A 7 -4.53 -5.92 -5.00
C PHE A 7 -4.65 -7.37 -4.50
N GLY A 8 -5.57 -7.66 -3.58
CA GLY A 8 -5.69 -8.98 -2.96
C GLY A 8 -6.23 -10.09 -3.88
N THR A 9 -6.80 -9.72 -5.04
CA THR A 9 -7.31 -10.68 -6.04
C THR A 9 -6.36 -10.87 -7.22
N LEU A 10 -5.24 -10.13 -7.26
CA LEU A 10 -4.25 -10.26 -8.32
C LEU A 10 -3.40 -11.51 -8.08
N ASP A 11 -3.04 -12.18 -9.16
CA ASP A 11 -1.96 -13.16 -9.11
C ASP A 11 -0.61 -12.43 -8.83
N PRO A 12 0.42 -13.16 -8.36
CA PRO A 12 1.70 -12.55 -7.99
C PRO A 12 2.37 -11.72 -9.10
N GLU A 13 2.29 -12.16 -10.37
CA GLU A 13 2.91 -11.45 -11.49
C GLU A 13 2.19 -10.12 -11.78
N SER A 14 0.85 -10.15 -11.73
CA SER A 14 0.03 -8.96 -11.83
C SER A 14 0.26 -7.98 -10.67
N LEU A 15 0.45 -8.49 -9.45
CA LEU A 15 0.74 -7.67 -8.27
C LEU A 15 2.07 -6.94 -8.40
N ASP A 16 3.15 -7.65 -8.78
CA ASP A 16 4.47 -7.06 -9.00
C ASP A 16 4.42 -5.96 -10.08
N THR A 17 3.72 -6.23 -11.17
CA THR A 17 3.51 -5.25 -12.26
C THR A 17 2.79 -4.01 -11.74
N ALA A 18 1.75 -4.19 -10.92
CA ALA A 18 0.99 -3.08 -10.37
C ALA A 18 1.82 -2.24 -9.38
N ILE A 19 2.64 -2.89 -8.54
CA ILE A 19 3.58 -2.22 -7.63
C ILE A 19 4.58 -1.37 -8.43
N GLY A 20 5.19 -1.94 -9.47
CA GLY A 20 6.11 -1.20 -10.36
C GLY A 20 5.45 0.05 -10.97
N CYS A 21 4.22 -0.10 -11.47
CA CYS A 21 3.48 1.05 -12.02
C CYS A 21 3.23 2.14 -10.97
N LEU A 22 2.96 1.79 -9.70
CA LEU A 22 2.74 2.77 -8.64
C LEU A 22 4.01 3.55 -8.30
N ILE A 23 5.17 2.88 -8.32
CA ILE A 23 6.48 3.50 -8.12
C ILE A 23 6.79 4.48 -9.25
N ASP A 24 6.61 4.07 -10.52
CA ASP A 24 6.83 4.94 -11.68
C ASP A 24 5.97 6.21 -11.62
N LEU A 25 4.73 6.08 -11.13
CA LEU A 25 3.84 7.21 -10.93
C LEU A 25 4.32 8.15 -9.83
N GLN A 26 4.87 7.61 -8.75
CA GLN A 26 5.49 8.41 -7.70
C GLN A 26 6.71 9.18 -8.24
N ASP A 27 7.57 8.51 -9.01
CA ASP A 27 8.77 9.10 -9.62
C ASP A 27 8.43 10.22 -10.61
N SER A 28 7.27 10.14 -11.27
CA SER A 28 6.75 11.24 -12.09
C SER A 28 6.28 12.47 -11.29
N GLY A 29 6.43 12.46 -9.97
CA GLY A 29 6.04 13.53 -9.05
C GLY A 29 4.57 13.48 -8.64
N ARG A 30 3.85 12.39 -8.91
CA ARG A 30 2.45 12.25 -8.49
C ARG A 30 2.36 11.57 -7.14
N LEU A 31 1.65 12.21 -6.20
CA LEU A 31 1.32 11.56 -4.94
C LEU A 31 0.29 10.45 -5.15
N VAL A 32 0.64 9.23 -4.73
CA VAL A 32 -0.24 8.06 -4.76
C VAL A 32 -0.42 7.54 -3.34
N GLY A 33 -1.68 7.40 -2.91
CA GLY A 33 -2.06 6.76 -1.65
C GLY A 33 -2.73 5.42 -1.93
N ILE A 34 -2.35 4.39 -1.19
CA ILE A 34 -2.85 3.03 -1.39
C ILE A 34 -3.40 2.52 -0.05
N ILE A 35 -4.60 1.95 -0.09
CA ILE A 35 -5.20 1.21 1.02
C ILE A 35 -5.19 -0.26 0.62
N SER A 36 -4.50 -1.08 1.40
CA SER A 36 -4.36 -2.51 1.10
C SER A 36 -4.02 -3.31 2.35
N HIS A 37 -4.50 -4.55 2.40
CA HIS A 37 -4.12 -5.55 3.40
C HIS A 37 -3.01 -6.49 2.89
N VAL A 38 -2.53 -6.29 1.66
CA VAL A 38 -1.55 -7.17 0.98
C VAL A 38 -0.15 -6.96 1.56
N PRO A 39 0.49 -8.00 2.13
CA PRO A 39 1.81 -7.87 2.78
C PRO A 39 2.95 -7.41 1.86
N GLU A 40 2.91 -7.78 0.59
CA GLU A 40 3.92 -7.47 -0.42
C GLU A 40 3.99 -5.94 -0.64
N LEU A 41 2.84 -5.27 -0.70
CA LEU A 41 2.76 -3.81 -0.81
C LEU A 41 3.38 -3.10 0.40
N LYS A 42 3.24 -3.69 1.60
CA LYS A 42 3.84 -3.16 2.83
C LYS A 42 5.38 -3.19 2.77
N ALA A 43 5.96 -4.20 2.11
CA ALA A 43 7.41 -4.34 1.99
C ALA A 43 8.01 -3.37 0.97
N SER A 44 7.26 -2.99 -0.06
CA SER A 44 7.72 -2.10 -1.14
C SER A 44 7.55 -0.61 -0.86
N ILE A 45 6.72 -0.23 0.12
CA ILE A 45 6.42 1.17 0.44
C ILE A 45 7.05 1.57 1.79
N ASP A 46 7.99 2.51 1.72
CA ASP A 46 8.78 2.98 2.87
C ASP A 46 7.96 3.79 3.89
N ALA A 47 7.04 4.64 3.40
CA ALA A 47 6.18 5.48 4.23
C ALA A 47 4.74 4.94 4.25
N ARG A 48 4.28 4.46 5.40
CA ARG A 48 2.97 3.82 5.54
C ARG A 48 2.30 4.11 6.88
N LEU A 49 0.98 4.10 6.86
CA LEU A 49 0.14 4.13 8.05
C LEU A 49 -0.40 2.72 8.29
N GLU A 50 0.11 2.05 9.31
CA GLU A 50 -0.38 0.72 9.68
C GLU A 50 -1.58 0.85 10.62
N ILE A 51 -2.64 0.09 10.31
CA ILE A 51 -3.86 0.03 11.12
C ILE A 51 -3.93 -1.34 11.78
N GLU A 52 -4.01 -1.34 13.11
CA GLU A 52 -4.22 -2.55 13.92
C GLU A 52 -5.61 -2.50 14.55
N ALA A 53 -6.46 -3.48 14.26
CA ALA A 53 -7.78 -3.60 14.87
C ALA A 53 -7.66 -4.15 16.31
N CYS A 54 -8.19 -3.42 17.29
CA CYS A 54 -8.27 -3.87 18.69
C CYS A 54 -9.74 -3.91 19.17
N LYS A 55 -9.98 -4.55 20.32
CA LYS A 55 -11.33 -4.72 20.89
C LYS A 55 -12.02 -3.40 21.23
N ASP A 56 -11.24 -2.37 21.58
CA ASP A 56 -11.75 -1.05 21.96
C ASP A 56 -11.71 -0.02 20.80
N GLY A 57 -11.40 -0.48 19.58
CA GLY A 57 -11.24 0.35 18.40
C GLY A 57 -9.93 0.07 17.64
N SER A 58 -9.71 0.75 16.53
CA SER A 58 -8.47 0.59 15.74
C SER A 58 -7.38 1.56 16.18
N ARG A 59 -6.13 1.09 16.20
CA ARG A 59 -4.93 1.90 16.42
C ARG A 59 -4.23 2.15 15.09
N ALA A 60 -3.78 3.38 14.88
CA ALA A 60 -3.02 3.76 13.68
C ALA A 60 -1.60 4.20 14.08
N GLN A 61 -0.59 3.74 13.34
CA GLN A 61 0.81 4.12 13.56
C GLN A 61 1.52 4.39 12.24
N PHE A 62 2.21 5.53 12.16
CA PHE A 62 3.06 5.84 11.01
C PHE A 62 4.42 5.13 11.13
N TYR A 63 4.82 4.50 10.04
CA TYR A 63 6.15 3.95 9.82
C TYR A 63 6.75 4.66 8.61
N ILE A 64 7.94 5.22 8.80
CA ILE A 64 8.72 5.85 7.74
C ILE A 64 10.10 5.23 7.87
N LEU A 65 10.49 4.44 6.87
CA LEU A 65 11.83 3.86 6.77
C LEU A 65 12.85 4.88 6.23
#